data_AF-A0A6L3JRS4-F1
#
_entry.id   AF-A0A6L3JRS4-F1
#
_cell.length_a   1.000
_cell.length_b   1.000
_cell.length_c   1.000
_cell.angle_alpha   90.00
_cell.angle_beta   90.00
_cell.angle_gamma   90.00
#
_symmetry.space_group_name_H-M   'P 1'
#
loop_
_entity.id
_entity.type
_entity.pdbx_description
1 polymer ?
#
loop_
_entity_poly.entity_id
_entity_poly.type
_entity_poly.pdbx_seq_one_letter_code
_entity_poly.pdbx_strand_id
1 'polypeptide(L)'
;MQKIYLLLSILFFIQVDCLAQPFLPDESNIMSYEEILNLYPKSLTSHLPAKIDGMNLEFLHLSSPLAGRFLSYIHLVSPYDTKSEKLKNEVALKAKVIYYLRDSCLTIPYDYEDMKVNESDSVRNPRNTSMLPIPNFRSWDDTFTLPFYQEAVVYLLDAEKGCFLPADCLTISGVGLPKGWEHGYTKGVAFYKNSVVYWLEVW
;
A
#
# COMPACT_ATOMS: atom_id res chain seq x y z
N MET A 1 3.33 -28.05 44.87
CA MET A 1 3.46 -26.70 44.27
C MET A 1 3.86 -26.77 42.80
N GLN A 2 3.14 -27.53 41.97
CA GLN A 2 3.52 -27.77 40.57
C GLN A 2 2.36 -27.51 39.58
N LYS A 3 1.16 -27.23 40.11
CA LYS A 3 -0.04 -26.90 39.31
C LYS A 3 -0.28 -25.39 39.14
N ILE A 4 0.40 -24.54 39.90
CA ILE A 4 0.25 -23.06 39.81
C ILE A 4 1.14 -22.47 38.70
N TYR A 5 2.26 -23.11 38.37
CA TYR A 5 3.17 -22.63 37.32
C TYR A 5 2.67 -22.88 35.90
N LEU A 6 1.72 -23.80 35.69
CA LEU A 6 1.18 -24.09 34.35
C LEU A 6 0.12 -23.08 33.89
N LEU A 7 -0.47 -22.32 34.83
CA LEU A 7 -1.46 -21.27 34.53
C LEU A 7 -0.81 -19.92 34.19
N LEU A 8 0.46 -19.71 34.59
CA LEU A 8 1.21 -18.49 34.30
C LEU A 8 1.97 -18.54 32.96
N SER A 9 2.23 -19.73 32.40
CA SER A 9 2.91 -19.87 31.11
C SER A 9 1.98 -19.79 29.89
N ILE A 10 0.65 -19.84 30.09
CA ILE A 10 -0.34 -19.74 28.99
C ILE A 10 -0.71 -18.27 28.72
N LEU A 11 -0.36 -17.34 29.61
CA LEU A 11 -0.74 -15.93 29.52
C LEU A 11 0.26 -15.03 28.77
N PHE A 12 1.31 -15.58 28.15
CA PHE A 12 2.38 -14.79 27.52
C PHE A 12 2.65 -15.13 26.04
N PHE A 13 1.63 -15.61 25.33
CA PHE A 13 1.63 -15.69 23.86
C PHE A 13 0.52 -14.83 23.26
N ILE A 14 0.38 -13.59 23.74
CA ILE A 14 -0.13 -12.55 22.85
C ILE A 14 1.05 -12.19 21.96
N GLN A 15 1.16 -12.87 20.82
CA GLN A 15 1.98 -12.36 19.72
C GLN A 15 1.37 -11.00 19.36
N VAL A 16 1.96 -9.94 19.89
CA VAL A 16 1.69 -8.60 19.41
C VAL A 16 2.32 -8.58 18.04
N ASP A 17 1.55 -8.90 17.01
CA ASP A 17 1.84 -8.49 15.64
C ASP A 17 1.83 -6.96 15.67
N CYS A 18 2.96 -6.38 16.06
CA CYS A 18 3.09 -4.96 16.24
C CYS A 18 3.31 -4.36 14.85
N LEU A 19 2.21 -4.14 14.13
CA LEU A 19 2.16 -2.97 13.26
C LEU A 19 2.57 -1.75 14.10
N ALA A 20 3.22 -0.76 13.49
CA ALA A 20 3.69 0.42 14.20
C ALA A 20 2.56 1.01 15.06
N GLN A 21 2.91 1.49 16.26
CA GLN A 21 1.90 2.04 17.17
C GLN A 21 1.16 3.17 16.48
N PRO A 22 -0.19 3.17 16.52
CA PRO A 22 -0.96 4.24 15.91
C PRO A 22 -0.52 5.60 16.47
N PHE A 23 -0.33 6.56 15.58
CA PHE A 23 0.04 7.93 15.91
C PHE A 23 -0.98 8.91 15.32
N LEU A 24 -1.05 10.10 15.90
CA LEU A 24 -1.75 11.22 15.30
C LEU A 24 -0.76 11.99 14.42
N PRO A 25 -1.08 12.24 13.14
CA PRO A 25 -0.20 12.99 12.25
C PRO A 25 -0.02 14.41 12.78
N ASP A 26 1.21 14.91 12.73
CA ASP A 26 1.50 16.30 13.07
C ASP A 26 1.11 17.27 11.93
N GLU A 27 1.25 18.57 12.17
CA GLU A 27 0.93 19.60 11.16
C GLU A 27 1.70 19.41 9.86
N SER A 28 2.96 18.98 9.94
CA SER A 28 3.81 18.72 8.77
C SER A 28 3.29 17.55 7.95
N ASN A 29 2.89 16.45 8.61
CA ASN A 29 2.27 15.30 7.96
C ASN A 29 0.96 15.69 7.27
N ILE A 30 0.10 16.44 7.95
CA ILE A 30 -1.20 16.89 7.44
C ILE A 30 -1.00 17.76 6.19
N MET A 31 -0.13 18.78 6.29
CA MET A 31 0.18 19.67 5.17
C MET A 31 0.77 18.90 3.98
N SER A 32 1.76 18.05 4.22
CA SER A 32 2.41 17.26 3.17
C SER A 32 1.42 16.33 2.47
N TYR A 33 0.53 15.68 3.22
CA TYR A 33 -0.51 14.84 2.65
C TYR A 33 -1.48 15.64 1.78
N GLU A 34 -2.00 16.76 2.26
CA GLU A 34 -2.94 17.60 1.52
C GLU A 34 -2.31 18.19 0.25
N GLU A 35 -1.07 18.67 0.34
CA GLU A 35 -0.31 19.16 -0.81
C GLU A 35 -0.13 18.06 -1.86
N ILE A 36 0.39 16.90 -1.46
CA ILE A 36 0.65 15.79 -2.38
C ILE A 36 -0.65 15.26 -3.00
N LEU A 37 -1.73 15.11 -2.21
CA LEU A 37 -3.04 14.66 -2.71
C LEU A 37 -3.60 15.59 -3.81
N ASN A 38 -3.26 16.88 -3.77
CA ASN A 38 -3.72 17.87 -4.75
C ASN A 38 -2.87 17.93 -6.02
N LEU A 39 -1.70 17.28 -6.05
CA LEU A 39 -0.87 17.16 -7.26
C LEU A 39 -1.42 16.11 -8.24
N TYR A 40 -2.28 15.21 -7.77
CA TYR A 40 -2.88 14.16 -8.60
C TYR A 40 -4.29 14.54 -9.09
N PRO A 41 -4.70 14.08 -10.28
CA PRO A 41 -6.10 14.12 -10.69
C PRO A 41 -7.01 13.46 -9.65
N LYS A 42 -8.17 14.08 -9.35
CA LYS A 42 -9.11 13.55 -8.34
C LYS A 42 -9.61 12.14 -8.63
N SER A 43 -9.65 11.72 -9.90
CA SER A 43 -9.97 10.34 -10.28
C SER A 43 -8.98 9.31 -9.73
N LEU A 44 -7.71 9.69 -9.52
CA LEU A 44 -6.68 8.80 -8.95
C LEU A 44 -6.70 8.76 -7.43
N THR A 45 -7.16 9.83 -6.77
CA THR A 45 -7.10 9.97 -5.30
C THR A 45 -8.43 9.78 -4.59
N SER A 46 -9.55 9.61 -5.31
CA SER A 46 -10.90 9.54 -4.75
C SER A 46 -11.17 8.42 -3.72
N HIS A 47 -10.33 7.38 -3.67
CA HIS A 47 -10.44 6.29 -2.69
C HIS A 47 -9.64 6.52 -1.41
N LEU A 48 -8.75 7.52 -1.41
CA LEU A 48 -7.94 7.87 -0.26
C LEU A 48 -8.76 8.71 0.74
N PRO A 49 -8.42 8.69 2.04
CA PRO A 49 -9.02 9.60 3.01
C PRO A 49 -8.89 11.07 2.55
N ALA A 50 -10.00 11.81 2.51
CA ALA A 50 -9.95 13.20 2.05
C ALA A 50 -9.10 14.11 2.96
N LYS A 51 -8.97 13.73 4.24
CA LYS A 51 -8.16 14.38 5.27
C LYS A 51 -7.62 13.33 6.23
N ILE A 52 -6.48 13.63 6.84
CA ILE A 52 -5.86 12.81 7.90
C ILE A 52 -5.82 13.52 9.26
N ASP A 53 -6.22 14.79 9.34
CA ASP A 53 -6.35 15.51 10.61
C ASP A 53 -7.33 14.79 11.55
N GLY A 54 -6.86 14.50 12.77
CA GLY A 54 -7.59 13.72 13.77
C GLY A 54 -7.76 12.23 13.45
N MET A 55 -7.13 11.72 12.39
CA MET A 55 -7.12 10.29 12.04
C MET A 55 -5.88 9.63 12.62
N ASN A 56 -6.07 8.53 13.37
CA ASN A 56 -4.94 7.70 13.78
C ASN A 56 -4.35 6.99 12.55
N LEU A 57 -3.04 7.04 12.40
CA LEU A 57 -2.29 6.39 11.34
C LEU A 57 -1.31 5.40 11.95
N GLU A 58 -1.08 4.29 11.26
CA GLU A 58 -0.02 3.32 11.58
C GLU A 58 1.18 3.51 10.64
N PHE A 59 0.95 4.09 9.46
CA PHE A 59 1.98 4.29 8.45
C PHE A 59 1.58 5.45 7.53
N LEU A 60 2.56 6.29 7.19
CA LEU A 60 2.41 7.33 6.17
C LEU A 60 3.72 7.47 5.42
N HIS A 61 3.74 7.14 4.14
CA HIS A 61 4.89 7.37 3.28
C HIS A 61 4.44 8.01 1.97
N LEU A 62 5.10 9.11 1.61
CA LEU A 62 4.66 10.00 0.55
C LEU A 62 5.84 10.30 -0.38
N SER A 63 5.61 10.20 -1.67
CA SER A 63 6.53 10.64 -2.72
C SER A 63 5.81 11.57 -3.68
N SER A 64 6.35 12.79 -3.84
CA SER A 64 5.75 13.84 -4.66
C SER A 64 6.02 13.61 -6.15
N PRO A 65 5.00 13.77 -7.02
CA PRO A 65 5.18 13.68 -8.47
C PRO A 65 6.08 14.78 -9.03
N LEU A 66 6.23 15.91 -8.34
CA LEU A 66 7.06 17.03 -8.78
C LEU A 66 8.56 16.73 -8.78
N ALA A 67 9.01 15.67 -8.09
CA ALA A 67 10.40 15.25 -8.12
C ALA A 67 10.81 14.75 -9.53
N GLY A 68 9.84 14.23 -10.31
CA GLY A 68 9.97 14.06 -11.75
C GLY A 68 11.10 13.14 -12.20
N ARG A 69 11.27 11.99 -11.53
CA ARG A 69 12.35 11.00 -11.79
C ARG A 69 12.04 9.60 -11.29
N PHE A 70 11.23 9.49 -10.24
CA PHE A 70 11.01 8.29 -9.46
C PHE A 70 9.53 7.91 -9.43
N LEU A 71 9.24 6.72 -8.90
CA LEU A 71 7.89 6.34 -8.53
C LEU A 71 7.28 7.38 -7.58
N SER A 72 6.10 7.86 -7.92
CA SER A 72 5.32 8.79 -7.10
C SER A 72 4.23 8.03 -6.39
N TYR A 73 4.03 8.28 -5.10
CA TYR A 73 3.12 7.45 -4.33
C TYR A 73 2.53 8.13 -3.10
N ILE A 74 1.37 7.61 -2.69
CA ILE A 74 0.74 7.86 -1.40
C ILE A 74 0.46 6.50 -0.78
N HIS A 75 1.18 6.18 0.30
CA HIS A 75 0.96 4.98 1.10
C HIS A 75 0.47 5.40 2.48
N LEU A 76 -0.66 4.82 2.90
CA LEU A 76 -1.27 5.16 4.17
C LEU A 76 -1.84 3.90 4.81
N VAL A 77 -1.57 3.70 6.09
CA VAL A 77 -2.21 2.66 6.89
C VAL A 77 -2.90 3.31 8.07
N SER A 78 -4.13 2.88 8.34
CA SER A 78 -4.90 3.32 9.49
C SER A 78 -5.51 2.14 10.24
N PRO A 79 -5.77 2.28 11.55
CA PRO A 79 -6.54 1.29 12.28
C PRO A 79 -7.93 1.08 11.66
N TYR A 80 -8.44 -0.13 11.80
CA TYR A 80 -9.78 -0.50 11.40
C TYR A 80 -10.79 0.07 12.38
N ASP A 81 -11.80 0.76 11.87
CA ASP A 81 -12.88 1.33 12.67
C ASP A 81 -14.25 0.95 12.09
N THR A 82 -15.30 1.53 12.65
CA THR A 82 -16.69 1.29 12.19
C THR A 82 -16.93 1.77 10.75
N LYS A 83 -16.18 2.76 10.25
CA LYS A 83 -16.26 3.24 8.87
C LYS A 83 -15.54 2.26 7.93
N SER A 84 -14.51 1.56 8.40
CA SER A 84 -13.79 0.54 7.64
C SER A 84 -14.69 -0.61 7.19
N GLU A 85 -15.69 -1.02 7.99
CA GLU A 85 -16.65 -2.06 7.59
C GLU A 85 -17.52 -1.62 6.41
N LYS A 86 -17.98 -0.36 6.44
CA LYS A 86 -18.72 0.23 5.32
C LYS A 86 -17.83 0.34 4.08
N LEU A 87 -16.61 0.83 4.25
CA LEU A 87 -15.63 0.92 3.17
C LEU A 87 -15.36 -0.44 2.53
N LYS A 88 -15.17 -1.49 3.34
CA LYS A 88 -14.90 -2.86 2.86
C LYS A 88 -16.00 -3.36 1.92
N ASN A 89 -17.26 -3.15 2.29
CA ASN A 89 -18.39 -3.49 1.43
C ASN A 89 -18.42 -2.65 0.15
N GLU A 90 -18.14 -1.35 0.24
CA GLU A 90 -18.10 -0.47 -0.93
C GLU A 90 -16.98 -0.84 -1.91
N VAL A 91 -15.77 -1.14 -1.43
CA VAL A 91 -14.64 -1.50 -2.30
C VAL A 91 -14.80 -2.91 -2.84
N ALA A 92 -15.43 -3.84 -2.13
CA ALA A 92 -15.74 -5.17 -2.66
C ALA A 92 -16.64 -5.11 -3.90
N LEU A 93 -17.54 -4.13 -3.98
CA LEU A 93 -18.42 -3.91 -5.14
C LEU A 93 -17.73 -3.17 -6.30
N LYS A 94 -16.69 -2.39 -6.01
CA LYS A 94 -15.99 -1.53 -6.99
C LYS A 94 -14.67 -2.12 -7.47
N ALA A 95 -14.11 -3.10 -6.77
CA ALA A 95 -12.81 -3.67 -7.07
C ALA A 95 -12.80 -4.26 -8.48
N LYS A 96 -11.82 -3.86 -9.27
CA LYS A 96 -11.53 -4.44 -10.59
C LYS A 96 -11.03 -5.87 -10.43
N VAL A 97 -10.22 -6.11 -9.41
CA VAL A 97 -9.72 -7.44 -9.03
C VAL A 97 -9.59 -7.53 -7.50
N ILE A 98 -9.88 -8.70 -6.94
CA ILE A 98 -9.59 -9.03 -5.54
C ILE A 98 -8.44 -10.03 -5.54
N TYR A 99 -7.34 -9.69 -4.87
CA TYR A 99 -6.15 -10.53 -4.74
C TYR A 99 -5.99 -11.06 -3.31
N TYR A 100 -5.44 -12.27 -3.22
CA TYR A 100 -4.88 -12.83 -1.99
C TYR A 100 -3.38 -12.95 -2.17
N LEU A 101 -2.59 -12.32 -1.30
CA LEU A 101 -1.13 -12.19 -1.48
C LEU A 101 -0.35 -13.52 -1.42
N ARG A 102 -0.99 -14.59 -0.96
CA ARG A 102 -0.46 -15.96 -1.00
C ARG A 102 -0.52 -16.59 -2.39
N ASP A 103 -1.36 -16.05 -3.27
CA ASP A 103 -1.48 -16.49 -4.66
C ASP A 103 -0.44 -15.77 -5.52
N SER A 104 -0.31 -16.17 -6.79
CA SER A 104 0.56 -15.47 -7.72
C SER A 104 -0.02 -14.08 -8.02
N CYS A 105 0.77 -13.03 -7.74
CA CYS A 105 0.44 -11.63 -8.02
C CYS A 105 1.54 -11.00 -8.87
N LEU A 106 1.20 -9.98 -9.65
CA LEU A 106 2.17 -9.10 -10.29
C LEU A 106 2.46 -7.95 -9.31
N THR A 107 3.65 -7.93 -8.72
CA THR A 107 4.06 -6.91 -7.75
C THR A 107 5.01 -5.91 -8.37
N ILE A 108 4.93 -4.64 -8.01
CA ILE A 108 5.86 -3.60 -8.48
C ILE A 108 7.24 -3.84 -7.84
N PRO A 109 8.27 -4.25 -8.63
CA PRO A 109 9.58 -4.61 -8.09
C PRO A 109 10.44 -3.36 -7.87
N TYR A 110 10.05 -2.54 -6.90
CA TYR A 110 10.67 -1.25 -6.62
C TYR A 110 11.16 -1.18 -5.18
N ASP A 111 12.34 -0.60 -5.01
CA ASP A 111 12.93 -0.26 -3.72
C ASP A 111 12.57 1.19 -3.40
N TYR A 112 11.79 1.39 -2.34
CA TYR A 112 11.26 2.70 -1.96
C TYR A 112 12.25 3.53 -1.15
N GLU A 113 13.31 2.91 -0.60
CA GLU A 113 14.39 3.61 0.11
C GLU A 113 15.42 4.13 -0.89
N ASP A 114 15.91 3.24 -1.75
CA ASP A 114 16.92 3.57 -2.77
C ASP A 114 16.31 4.19 -4.03
N MET A 115 14.97 4.22 -4.13
CA MET A 115 14.20 4.78 -5.24
C MET A 115 14.64 4.23 -6.61
N LYS A 116 14.68 2.90 -6.73
CA LYS A 116 15.12 2.19 -7.94
C LYS A 116 14.43 0.85 -8.12
N VAL A 117 14.50 0.31 -9.34
CA VAL A 117 14.01 -1.04 -9.63
C VAL A 117 14.85 -2.10 -8.91
N ASN A 118 14.18 -3.04 -8.26
CA ASN A 118 14.79 -4.25 -7.73
C ASN A 118 14.73 -5.37 -8.79
N GLU A 119 15.87 -5.59 -9.45
CA GLU A 119 15.99 -6.59 -10.52
C GLU A 119 15.67 -8.02 -10.06
N SER A 120 15.98 -8.35 -8.79
CA SER A 120 15.73 -9.70 -8.27
C SER A 120 14.23 -10.01 -8.13
N ASP A 121 13.43 -9.01 -7.72
CA ASP A 121 11.98 -9.13 -7.65
C ASP A 121 11.35 -9.05 -9.04
N SER A 122 11.94 -8.28 -9.96
CA SER A 122 11.53 -8.23 -11.36
C SER A 122 11.60 -9.61 -12.04
N VAL A 123 12.62 -10.41 -11.73
CA VAL A 123 12.77 -11.78 -12.26
C VAL A 123 11.73 -12.74 -11.68
N ARG A 124 11.29 -12.51 -10.44
CA ARG A 124 10.27 -13.34 -9.76
C ARG A 124 8.86 -13.05 -10.25
N ASN A 125 8.64 -11.87 -10.85
CA ASN A 125 7.34 -11.51 -11.38
C ASN A 125 6.89 -12.49 -12.48
N PRO A 126 5.58 -12.80 -12.52
CA PRO A 126 5.06 -13.66 -13.56
C PRO A 126 5.30 -13.02 -14.95
N ARG A 127 5.89 -13.77 -15.88
CA ARG A 127 6.41 -13.23 -17.15
C ARG A 127 5.35 -12.97 -18.22
N ASN A 128 4.18 -13.58 -18.09
CA ASN A 128 3.13 -13.54 -19.11
C ASN A 128 1.75 -13.55 -18.42
N THR A 129 1.22 -12.36 -18.15
CA THR A 129 0.09 -12.22 -17.21
C THR A 129 -0.85 -11.12 -17.64
N SER A 130 -2.15 -11.41 -17.57
CA SER A 130 -3.24 -10.44 -17.57
C SER A 130 -3.49 -9.83 -16.19
N MET A 131 -2.66 -10.16 -15.19
CA MET A 131 -2.75 -9.61 -13.84
C MET A 131 -2.35 -8.15 -13.86
N LEU A 132 -2.97 -7.41 -12.96
CA LEU A 132 -2.73 -5.99 -12.76
C LEU A 132 -1.75 -5.80 -11.60
N PRO A 133 -0.84 -4.82 -11.72
CA PRO A 133 0.20 -4.61 -10.73
C PRO A 133 -0.39 -4.12 -9.40
N ILE A 134 0.17 -4.63 -8.31
CA ILE A 134 -0.03 -4.13 -6.95
C ILE A 134 1.32 -3.73 -6.33
N PRO A 135 1.33 -2.91 -5.27
CA PRO A 135 2.54 -2.61 -4.52
C PRO A 135 3.27 -3.87 -4.05
N ASN A 136 4.59 -3.79 -3.98
CA ASN A 136 5.38 -4.74 -3.19
C ASN A 136 5.41 -4.30 -1.73
N PHE A 137 4.37 -4.68 -0.97
CA PHE A 137 4.22 -4.27 0.43
C PHE A 137 5.39 -4.66 1.33
N ARG A 138 6.22 -5.66 0.95
CA ARG A 138 7.42 -6.09 1.71
C ARG A 138 8.49 -5.02 1.73
N SER A 139 8.52 -4.20 0.69
CA SER A 139 9.51 -3.14 0.51
C SER A 139 9.03 -1.81 1.10
N TRP A 140 7.84 -1.76 1.70
CA TRP A 140 7.33 -0.55 2.33
C TRP A 140 7.89 -0.35 3.74
N ASP A 141 7.91 -1.42 4.55
CA ASP A 141 8.38 -1.41 5.92
C ASP A 141 8.45 -2.85 6.49
N ASP A 142 9.31 -3.07 7.48
CA ASP A 142 9.47 -4.37 8.16
C ASP A 142 8.18 -4.85 8.86
N THR A 143 7.23 -3.96 9.14
CA THR A 143 5.91 -4.28 9.71
C THR A 143 5.02 -5.10 8.78
N PHE A 144 5.26 -5.10 7.46
CA PHE A 144 4.55 -5.94 6.48
C PHE A 144 5.09 -7.38 6.46
N THR A 145 4.90 -8.06 7.58
CA THR A 145 5.42 -9.39 7.89
C THR A 145 4.71 -10.53 7.16
N LEU A 146 5.19 -11.77 7.31
CA LEU A 146 4.59 -12.96 6.71
C LEU A 146 3.08 -13.12 7.00
N PRO A 147 2.57 -12.87 8.21
CA PRO A 147 1.12 -12.86 8.49
C PRO A 147 0.31 -11.93 7.57
N PHE A 148 0.82 -10.73 7.25
CA PHE A 148 0.17 -9.83 6.30
C PHE A 148 -0.03 -10.52 4.94
N TYR A 149 1.00 -11.18 4.42
CA TYR A 149 0.93 -11.89 3.15
C TYR A 149 0.01 -13.11 3.16
N GLN A 150 -0.24 -13.69 4.34
CA GLN A 150 -1.10 -14.87 4.49
C GLN A 150 -2.58 -14.50 4.62
N GLU A 151 -2.88 -13.36 5.24
CA GLU A 151 -4.23 -13.01 5.68
C GLU A 151 -4.82 -11.77 5.00
N ALA A 152 -3.99 -10.87 4.46
CA ALA A 152 -4.49 -9.65 3.84
C ALA A 152 -5.31 -9.96 2.59
N VAL A 153 -6.43 -9.23 2.44
CA VAL A 153 -7.25 -9.24 1.24
C VAL A 153 -7.10 -7.91 0.54
N VAL A 154 -6.64 -7.95 -0.72
CA VAL A 154 -6.29 -6.77 -1.52
C VAL A 154 -7.41 -6.50 -2.51
N TYR A 155 -8.01 -5.32 -2.43
CA TYR A 155 -9.04 -4.83 -3.33
C TYR A 155 -8.39 -3.82 -4.28
N LEU A 156 -7.95 -4.32 -5.44
CA LEU A 156 -7.43 -3.47 -6.50
C LEU A 156 -8.60 -2.73 -7.13
N LEU A 157 -8.67 -1.42 -6.87
CA LEU A 157 -9.74 -0.59 -7.43
C LEU A 157 -9.47 -0.31 -8.90
N ASP A 158 -8.22 -0.03 -9.25
CA ASP A 158 -7.85 0.14 -10.64
C ASP A 158 -6.33 0.07 -10.87
N ALA A 159 -5.96 -0.28 -12.10
CA ALA A 159 -4.60 -0.15 -12.61
C ALA A 159 -4.66 -0.06 -14.13
N GLU A 160 -3.96 0.93 -14.68
CA GLU A 160 -3.95 1.21 -16.12
C GLU A 160 -2.56 1.62 -16.61
N LYS A 161 -2.29 1.24 -17.85
CA LYS A 161 -1.08 1.61 -18.59
C LYS A 161 -1.27 2.99 -19.21
N GLY A 162 -0.23 3.81 -19.21
CA GLY A 162 -0.22 5.11 -19.86
C GLY A 162 0.27 6.24 -18.97
N CYS A 163 0.29 7.46 -19.50
CA CYS A 163 0.77 8.63 -18.80
C CYS A 163 -0.40 9.35 -18.11
N PHE A 164 -0.44 9.30 -16.78
CA PHE A 164 -1.48 9.94 -15.96
C PHE A 164 -1.00 11.17 -15.19
N LEU A 165 0.27 11.51 -15.37
CA LEU A 165 0.92 12.72 -14.88
C LEU A 165 1.53 13.50 -16.05
N PRO A 166 1.78 14.81 -15.88
CA PRO A 166 2.59 15.59 -16.81
C PRO A 166 3.95 14.94 -17.09
N ALA A 167 4.51 15.17 -18.28
CA ALA A 167 5.71 14.48 -18.74
C ALA A 167 6.96 14.70 -17.86
N ASP A 168 7.06 15.86 -17.23
CA ASP A 168 8.12 16.22 -16.28
C ASP A 168 7.95 15.56 -14.91
N CYS A 169 6.80 14.92 -14.65
CA CYS A 169 6.49 14.20 -13.41
C CYS A 169 6.60 12.67 -13.58
N LEU A 170 6.86 12.17 -14.79
CA LEU A 170 6.95 10.72 -15.06
C LEU A 170 8.29 10.14 -14.59
N THR A 171 8.30 8.86 -14.21
CA THR A 171 9.56 8.18 -13.91
C THR A 171 10.41 8.03 -15.17
N ILE A 172 11.73 8.10 -15.04
CA ILE A 172 12.65 7.95 -16.18
C ILE A 172 12.91 6.47 -16.47
N SER A 173 12.94 5.63 -15.42
CA SER A 173 13.36 4.23 -15.51
C SER A 173 12.20 3.23 -15.58
N GLY A 174 10.96 3.71 -15.49
CA GLY A 174 9.84 2.84 -15.17
C GLY A 174 9.98 2.23 -13.77
N VAL A 175 9.26 1.13 -13.54
CA VAL A 175 9.25 0.40 -12.27
C VAL A 175 9.62 -1.08 -12.43
N GLY A 176 10.24 -1.47 -13.54
CA GLY A 176 10.65 -2.88 -13.77
C GLY A 176 9.52 -3.84 -14.13
N LEU A 177 8.33 -3.33 -14.47
CA LEU A 177 7.20 -4.13 -14.94
C LEU A 177 7.35 -4.53 -16.42
N PRO A 178 6.60 -5.55 -16.89
CA PRO A 178 6.64 -5.99 -18.28
C PRO A 178 6.30 -4.89 -19.29
N LYS A 179 6.71 -5.09 -20.55
CA LYS A 179 6.48 -4.16 -21.67
C LYS A 179 5.03 -3.64 -21.73
N GLY A 180 4.89 -2.34 -21.96
CA GLY A 180 3.62 -1.61 -21.93
C GLY A 180 3.28 -1.02 -20.56
N TRP A 181 4.01 -1.37 -19.49
CA TRP A 181 3.93 -0.73 -18.17
C TRP A 181 5.09 0.22 -17.91
N GLU A 182 5.65 0.83 -18.95
CA GLU A 182 6.69 1.85 -18.81
C GLU A 182 6.17 3.04 -17.99
N HIS A 183 4.88 3.37 -18.17
CA HIS A 183 4.12 4.30 -17.35
C HIS A 183 2.76 3.68 -16.98
N GLY A 184 2.21 4.10 -15.86
CA GLY A 184 0.90 3.67 -15.41
C GLY A 184 0.63 4.06 -13.97
N TYR A 185 -0.45 3.48 -13.43
CA TYR A 185 -0.72 3.56 -12.01
C TYR A 185 -1.33 2.26 -11.48
N THR A 186 -1.29 2.14 -10.16
CA THR A 186 -2.13 1.22 -9.40
C THR A 186 -2.72 1.93 -8.20
N LYS A 187 -3.98 1.62 -7.88
CA LYS A 187 -4.66 2.18 -6.71
C LYS A 187 -5.62 1.17 -6.08
N GLY A 188 -5.71 1.21 -4.76
CA GLY A 188 -6.64 0.32 -4.07
C GLY A 188 -6.55 0.39 -2.56
N VAL A 189 -7.20 -0.61 -1.95
CA VAL A 189 -7.30 -0.77 -0.50
C VAL A 189 -7.05 -2.23 -0.14
N ALA A 190 -6.33 -2.50 0.95
CA ALA A 190 -6.22 -3.83 1.53
C ALA A 190 -6.71 -3.82 2.98
N PHE A 191 -7.24 -4.96 3.42
CA PHE A 191 -7.66 -5.16 4.80
C PHE A 191 -6.87 -6.31 5.40
N TYR A 192 -6.27 -6.05 6.56
CA TYR A 192 -5.51 -7.02 7.32
C TYR A 192 -5.78 -6.82 8.81
N LYS A 193 -6.30 -7.84 9.48
CA LYS A 193 -6.68 -7.77 10.90
C LYS A 193 -7.44 -6.48 11.23
N ASN A 194 -6.84 -5.62 12.04
CA ASN A 194 -7.40 -4.36 12.49
C ASN A 194 -6.77 -3.16 11.77
N SER A 195 -6.40 -3.31 10.50
CA SER A 195 -5.79 -2.25 9.71
C SER A 195 -6.38 -2.16 8.31
N VAL A 196 -6.41 -0.94 7.79
CA VAL A 196 -6.77 -0.61 6.42
C VAL A 196 -5.57 0.03 5.76
N VAL A 197 -5.11 -0.58 4.66
CA VAL A 197 -3.98 -0.12 3.86
C VAL A 197 -4.52 0.54 2.61
N TYR A 198 -4.11 1.77 2.34
CA TYR A 198 -4.46 2.52 1.13
C TYR A 198 -3.21 2.77 0.31
N TRP A 199 -3.33 2.67 -1.01
CA TRP A 199 -2.24 3.05 -1.91
C TRP A 199 -2.72 3.78 -3.14
N LEU A 200 -1.87 4.68 -3.62
CA LEU A 200 -1.78 5.14 -4.99
C LEU A 200 -0.31 5.13 -5.36
N GLU A 201 0.04 4.46 -6.45
CA GLU A 201 1.39 4.49 -7.04
C GLU A 201 1.27 4.86 -8.51
N VAL A 202 2.06 5.83 -8.97
CA VAL A 202 2.04 6.36 -10.34
C VAL A 202 3.47 6.52 -10.86
N TRP A 203 3.70 6.02 -12.06
CA TRP A 203 5.01 6.02 -12.74
C TRP A 203 4.88 6.44 -14.20
#